data_AF-A4NWB3-F1
#
_entry.id   AF-A4NWB3-F1
#
_cell.length_a   1.000
_cell.length_b   1.000
_cell.length_c   1.000
_cell.angle_alpha   90.00
_cell.angle_beta   90.00
_cell.angle_gamma   90.00
#
_symmetry.space_group_name_H-M   'P 1'
#
loop_
_entity.id
_entity.type
_entity.pdbx_description
1 polymer ?
#
loop_
_entity_poly.entity_id
_entity_poly.type
_entity_poly.pdbx_seq_one_letter_code
_entity_poly.pdbx_strand_id
1 'polypeptide(L)'
;MQLIRGLHNANRVLQGCALTIGNFDGVHLGHQTVLRHLRQKADELNLPMAVLLFESQPREYFMGKNAPARLMRLRDKIYYLEKAKVDVVIVAKFDRTFAEQPADVFIEQTLVNHLHVKFLSIGDDFKFGSKRQGNFAMLQAASKRFWFLLLKITVVFV
;
A
#
# COMPACT_ATOMS: atom_id res chain seq x y z
N MET A 1 -3.39 16.47 3.09
CA MET A 1 -3.60 15.08 2.62
C MET A 1 -4.78 15.04 1.65
N GLN A 2 -4.67 14.28 0.56
CA GLN A 2 -5.75 13.98 -0.38
C GLN A 2 -6.23 12.54 -0.20
N LEU A 3 -7.55 12.32 -0.32
CA LEU A 3 -8.17 11.00 -0.27
C LEU A 3 -8.68 10.61 -1.65
N ILE A 4 -8.16 9.54 -2.22
CA ILE A 4 -8.55 9.00 -3.52
C ILE A 4 -9.34 7.72 -3.31
N ARG A 5 -10.55 7.63 -3.87
CA ARG A 5 -11.35 6.40 -3.88
C ARG A 5 -11.23 5.72 -5.23
N GLY A 6 -10.77 4.48 -5.24
CA GLY A 6 -10.55 3.68 -6.45
C GLY A 6 -9.23 4.01 -7.16
N LEU A 7 -8.56 2.96 -7.66
CA LEU A 7 -7.25 3.06 -8.34
C LEU A 7 -7.29 3.90 -9.62
N HIS A 8 -8.41 3.87 -10.35
CA HIS A 8 -8.58 4.60 -11.61
C HIS A 8 -8.55 6.12 -11.46
N ASN A 9 -8.74 6.66 -10.25
CA ASN A 9 -8.66 8.09 -9.98
C ASN A 9 -7.25 8.54 -9.60
N ALA A 10 -6.35 7.60 -9.27
CA ALA A 10 -5.02 7.91 -8.80
C ALA A 10 -4.12 8.49 -9.90
N ASN A 11 -4.28 8.03 -11.15
CA ASN A 11 -3.49 8.50 -12.29
C ASN A 11 -3.69 10.00 -12.62
N ARG A 12 -4.81 10.60 -12.18
CA ARG A 12 -5.10 12.03 -12.36
C ARG A 12 -4.35 12.90 -11.36
N VAL A 13 -3.87 12.31 -10.28
CA VAL A 13 -3.29 13.00 -9.12
C VAL A 13 -1.80 12.70 -8.98
N LEU A 14 -1.40 11.44 -9.23
CA LEU A 14 -0.04 10.97 -9.02
C LEU A 14 0.69 10.83 -10.35
N GLN A 15 1.74 11.64 -10.54
CA GLN A 15 2.73 11.48 -11.62
C GLN A 15 4.00 10.75 -11.14
N GLY A 16 4.00 10.31 -9.88
CA GLY A 16 5.12 9.69 -9.18
C GLY A 16 4.80 9.64 -7.70
N CYS A 17 5.13 8.55 -7.00
CA CYS A 17 4.97 8.50 -5.55
C CYS A 17 5.97 7.56 -4.85
N ALA A 18 6.18 7.86 -3.57
CA ALA A 18 6.73 6.92 -2.61
C ALA A 18 5.56 6.21 -1.92
N LEU A 19 5.37 4.93 -2.20
CA LEU A 19 4.20 4.15 -1.81
C LEU A 19 4.52 3.14 -0.69
N THR A 20 3.59 2.99 0.25
CA THR A 20 3.44 1.76 1.03
C THR A 20 2.02 1.20 0.93
N ILE A 21 1.87 -0.10 1.17
CA ILE A 21 0.62 -0.85 0.99
C ILE A 21 0.34 -1.65 2.26
N GLY A 22 -0.85 -1.49 2.82
CA GLY A 22 -1.19 -2.18 4.06
C GLY A 22 -2.59 -1.85 4.57
N ASN A 23 -3.01 -2.60 5.60
CA ASN A 23 -4.31 -2.37 6.24
C ASN A 23 -4.28 -1.19 7.22
N PHE A 24 -3.11 -0.91 7.82
CA PHE A 24 -2.90 0.16 8.80
C PHE A 24 -3.93 0.15 9.95
N ASP A 25 -4.45 -1.03 10.30
CA ASP A 25 -5.45 -1.15 11.36
C ASP A 25 -4.78 -0.90 12.72
N GLY A 26 -5.32 0.05 13.48
CA GLY A 26 -4.75 0.53 14.73
C GLY A 26 -3.55 1.48 14.61
N VAL A 27 -2.94 1.63 13.43
CA VAL A 27 -1.72 2.46 13.18
C VAL A 27 -0.69 2.35 14.32
N HIS A 28 -0.45 1.11 14.78
CA HIS A 28 0.46 0.81 15.88
C HIS A 28 1.93 1.16 15.56
N LEU A 29 2.82 1.01 16.54
CA LEU A 29 4.24 1.40 16.43
C LEU A 29 4.93 0.85 15.17
N GLY A 30 4.66 -0.40 14.81
CA GLY A 30 5.15 -0.98 13.55
C GLY A 30 4.74 -0.20 12.30
N HIS A 31 3.46 0.16 12.17
CA HIS A 31 2.99 1.00 11.08
C HIS A 31 3.62 2.40 11.11
N GLN A 32 3.75 2.99 12.30
CA GLN A 32 4.37 4.30 12.45
C GLN A 32 5.83 4.30 12.00
N THR A 33 6.58 3.23 12.26
CA THR A 33 7.95 3.06 11.76
C THR A 33 8.00 2.98 10.23
N VAL A 34 7.11 2.20 9.60
CA VAL A 34 6.99 2.16 8.14
C VAL A 34 6.68 3.54 7.56
N LEU A 35 5.73 4.26 8.16
CA LEU A 35 5.33 5.59 7.72
C LEU A 35 6.45 6.63 7.87
N ARG A 36 7.20 6.61 8.98
CA ARG A 36 8.35 7.52 9.19
C ARG A 36 9.45 7.30 8.15
N HIS A 37 9.82 6.04 7.90
CA HIS A 37 10.83 5.73 6.87
C HIS A 37 10.35 6.11 5.47
N LEU A 38 9.07 5.87 5.16
CA LEU A 38 8.51 6.27 3.89
C LEU A 38 8.50 7.79 3.72
N ARG A 39 8.14 8.55 4.77
CA ARG A 39 8.20 10.03 4.76
C ARG A 39 9.60 10.53 4.45
N GLN A 40 10.61 10.02 5.15
CA GLN A 40 12.01 10.39 4.90
C GLN A 40 12.40 10.13 3.45
N LYS A 41 12.07 8.96 2.90
CA LYS A 41 12.40 8.62 1.51
C LYS A 41 11.61 9.44 0.50
N ALA A 42 10.36 9.76 0.80
CA ALA A 42 9.55 10.64 -0.02
C ALA A 42 10.15 12.04 -0.10
N ASP A 43 10.65 12.58 1.02
CA ASP A 43 11.33 13.88 1.07
C ASP A 43 12.65 13.88 0.30
N GLU A 44 13.49 12.86 0.52
CA GLU A 44 14.77 12.69 -0.19
C GLU A 44 14.60 12.60 -1.72
N LEU A 45 13.50 12.00 -2.18
CA LEU A 45 13.20 11.81 -3.60
C LEU A 45 12.30 12.91 -4.18
N ASN A 46 11.88 13.89 -3.38
CA ASN A 46 10.89 14.91 -3.74
C ASN A 46 9.60 14.31 -4.35
N LEU A 47 9.05 13.30 -3.69
CA LEU A 47 7.84 12.59 -4.09
C LEU A 47 6.73 12.75 -3.05
N PRO A 48 5.45 12.72 -3.46
CA PRO A 48 4.36 12.58 -2.50
C PRO A 48 4.43 11.21 -1.82
N MET A 49 4.23 11.21 -0.50
CA MET A 49 4.06 10.00 0.30
C MET A 49 2.63 9.49 0.13
N ALA A 50 2.51 8.29 -0.42
CA ALA A 50 1.23 7.64 -0.68
C ALA A 50 1.05 6.37 0.15
N VAL A 51 -0.20 6.14 0.59
CA VAL A 51 -0.62 4.89 1.25
C VAL A 51 -1.75 4.27 0.45
N LEU A 52 -1.58 3.03 0.01
CA LEU A 52 -2.66 2.21 -0.55
C LEU A 52 -3.24 1.32 0.54
N LEU A 53 -4.54 1.45 0.77
CA LEU A 53 -5.33 0.62 1.67
C LEU A 53 -6.55 0.03 0.96
N PHE A 54 -7.11 -1.02 1.55
CA PHE A 54 -8.25 -1.75 1.00
C PHE A 54 -9.48 -1.67 1.91
N GLU A 55 -10.64 -1.38 1.32
CA GLU A 55 -11.95 -1.38 1.99
C GLU A 55 -13.00 -2.07 1.10
N SER A 56 -13.62 -3.19 1.51
CA SER A 56 -13.36 -4.00 2.71
C SER A 56 -11.93 -4.55 2.76
N GLN A 57 -11.44 -4.88 3.96
CA GLN A 57 -10.09 -5.40 4.13
C GLN A 57 -9.98 -6.82 3.52
N PRO A 58 -8.80 -7.26 3.03
CA PRO A 58 -8.66 -8.58 2.43
C PRO A 58 -9.12 -9.71 3.36
N ARG A 59 -8.83 -9.61 4.67
CA ARG A 59 -9.31 -10.60 5.66
C ARG A 59 -10.83 -10.64 5.76
N GLU A 60 -11.50 -9.50 5.70
CA GLU A 60 -12.97 -9.43 5.72
C GLU A 60 -13.57 -10.03 4.46
N TYR A 61 -12.94 -9.78 3.31
CA TYR A 61 -13.35 -10.40 2.05
C TYR A 61 -13.28 -11.93 2.11
N PHE A 62 -12.17 -12.49 2.61
CA PHE A 62 -11.99 -13.95 2.65
C PHE A 62 -12.75 -14.64 3.78
N MET A 63 -12.92 -14.00 4.94
CA MET A 63 -13.50 -14.63 6.14
C MET A 63 -14.98 -14.29 6.35
N GLY A 64 -15.50 -13.28 5.65
CA GLY A 64 -16.88 -12.80 5.83
C GLY A 64 -17.19 -12.50 7.29
N LYS A 65 -18.23 -13.16 7.83
CA LYS A 65 -18.67 -12.98 9.22
C LYS A 65 -17.65 -13.45 10.28
N ASN A 66 -16.69 -14.28 9.90
CA ASN A 66 -15.65 -14.79 10.81
C ASN A 66 -14.43 -13.86 10.91
N ALA A 67 -14.43 -12.73 10.18
CA ALA A 67 -13.32 -11.79 10.22
C ALA A 67 -13.19 -11.18 11.63
N PRO A 68 -11.95 -10.99 12.13
CA PRO A 68 -11.74 -10.35 13.42
C PRO A 68 -12.27 -8.90 13.40
N ALA A 69 -12.70 -8.43 14.57
CA ALA A 69 -13.09 -7.02 14.72
C ALA A 69 -11.93 -6.09 14.36
N ARG A 70 -12.25 -5.01 13.63
CA ARG A 70 -11.29 -3.95 13.33
C ARG A 70 -10.86 -3.24 14.61
N LEU A 71 -9.59 -2.86 14.69
CA LEU A 71 -9.12 -1.93 15.73
C LEU A 71 -9.62 -0.51 15.45
N MET A 72 -9.70 -0.12 14.17
CA MET A 72 -10.09 1.23 13.75
C MET A 72 -11.02 1.21 12.53
N ARG A 73 -11.96 2.17 12.49
CA ARG A 73 -12.75 2.43 11.29
C ARG A 73 -11.91 3.19 10.27
N LEU A 74 -12.31 3.17 9.00
CA LEU A 74 -11.60 3.89 7.93
C LEU A 74 -11.37 5.37 8.28
N ARG A 75 -12.36 6.06 8.87
CA ARG A 75 -12.23 7.47 9.26
C ARG A 75 -11.08 7.69 10.24
N ASP A 76 -10.90 6.78 11.19
CA ASP A 76 -9.91 6.92 12.24
C ASP A 76 -8.52 6.61 11.66
N LYS A 77 -8.42 5.60 10.77
CA LYS A 77 -7.20 5.35 9.99
C LYS A 77 -6.78 6.61 9.21
N ILE A 78 -7.70 7.23 8.48
CA ILE A 78 -7.43 8.45 7.69
C ILE A 78 -6.90 9.56 8.61
N TYR A 79 -7.53 9.78 9.77
CA TYR A 79 -7.06 10.77 10.75
C TYR A 79 -5.61 10.51 11.19
N TYR A 80 -5.26 9.27 11.54
CA TYR A 80 -3.89 8.95 11.96
C TYR A 80 -2.87 8.98 10.81
N LEU A 81 -3.26 8.60 9.60
CA LEU A 81 -2.41 8.74 8.41
C LEU A 81 -2.11 10.20 8.09
N GLU A 82 -3.08 11.11 8.28
CA GLU A 82 -2.84 12.55 8.17
C GLU A 82 -1.82 13.05 9.21
N LYS A 83 -1.96 12.60 10.47
CA LYS A 83 -1.00 12.93 11.53
C LYS A 83 0.41 12.41 11.23
N ALA A 84 0.50 11.27 10.54
CA ALA A 84 1.75 10.70 10.04
C ALA A 84 2.29 11.38 8.77
N LYS A 85 1.71 12.51 8.35
CA LYS A 85 2.15 13.31 7.19
C LYS A 85 2.07 12.57 5.85
N VAL A 86 1.08 11.69 5.70
CA VAL A 86 0.74 11.10 4.41
C VAL A 86 0.13 12.16 3.51
N ASP A 87 0.65 12.30 2.30
CA ASP A 87 0.15 13.26 1.32
C ASP A 87 -1.09 12.73 0.61
N VAL A 88 -1.09 11.44 0.27
CA VAL A 88 -2.17 10.79 -0.50
C VAL A 88 -2.56 9.46 0.12
N VAL A 89 -3.85 9.27 0.40
CA VAL A 89 -4.41 7.97 0.79
C VAL A 89 -5.29 7.46 -0.34
N ILE A 90 -4.95 6.27 -0.86
CA ILE A 90 -5.72 5.59 -1.90
C ILE A 90 -6.51 4.45 -1.24
N VAL A 91 -7.83 4.53 -1.33
CA VAL A 91 -8.75 3.51 -0.85
C VAL A 91 -9.21 2.69 -2.04
N ALA A 92 -8.60 1.52 -2.22
CA ALA A 92 -9.03 0.55 -3.23
C ALA A 92 -10.10 -0.38 -2.66
N LYS A 93 -11.01 -0.83 -3.53
CA LYS A 93 -11.95 -1.89 -3.18
C LYS A 93 -11.25 -3.23 -3.33
N PHE A 94 -11.33 -4.09 -2.32
CA PHE A 94 -10.91 -5.48 -2.46
C PHE A 94 -12.13 -6.33 -2.79
N ASP A 95 -12.25 -6.71 -4.05
CA ASP A 95 -13.30 -7.60 -4.54
C ASP A 95 -12.72 -8.77 -5.33
N ARG A 96 -13.59 -9.58 -5.93
CA ARG A 96 -13.21 -10.77 -6.68
C ARG A 96 -12.20 -10.45 -7.78
N THR A 97 -12.40 -9.37 -8.53
CA THR A 97 -11.50 -8.97 -9.61
C THR A 97 -10.10 -8.70 -9.08
N PHE A 98 -9.99 -7.99 -7.94
CA PHE A 98 -8.70 -7.73 -7.31
C PHE A 98 -8.09 -9.01 -6.69
N ALA A 99 -8.90 -9.85 -6.06
CA ALA A 99 -8.47 -11.10 -5.42
C ALA A 99 -7.96 -12.15 -6.42
N GLU A 100 -8.52 -12.18 -7.63
CA GLU A 100 -8.14 -13.08 -8.72
C GLU A 100 -7.04 -12.48 -9.62
N GLN A 101 -6.68 -11.21 -9.43
CA GLN A 101 -5.68 -10.51 -10.25
C GLN A 101 -4.30 -11.18 -10.14
N PRO A 102 -3.67 -11.59 -11.26
CA PRO A 102 -2.31 -12.12 -11.24
C PRO A 102 -1.29 -11.12 -10.68
N ALA A 103 -0.24 -11.62 -10.04
CA ALA A 103 0.76 -10.79 -9.36
C ALA A 103 1.53 -9.86 -10.33
N ASP A 104 1.84 -10.34 -11.54
CA ASP A 104 2.44 -9.56 -12.62
C ASP A 104 1.52 -8.43 -13.08
N VAL A 105 0.22 -8.72 -13.25
CA VAL A 105 -0.78 -7.69 -13.60
C VAL A 105 -0.91 -6.66 -12.48
N PHE A 106 -0.87 -7.08 -11.21
CA PHE A 106 -0.86 -6.13 -10.09
C PHE A 106 0.36 -5.19 -10.16
N ILE A 107 1.55 -5.73 -10.40
CA ILE A 107 2.77 -4.91 -10.53
C ILE A 107 2.63 -3.91 -11.67
N GLU A 108 2.36 -4.40 -12.88
CA GLU A 108 2.39 -3.57 -14.08
C GLU A 108 1.22 -2.58 -14.09
N GLN A 109 -0.01 -3.06 -13.91
CA GLN A 109 -1.18 -2.18 -14.02
C GLN A 109 -1.36 -1.31 -12.78
N THR A 110 -1.17 -1.85 -11.57
CA THR A 110 -1.45 -1.08 -10.36
C THR A 110 -0.26 -0.21 -9.98
N LEU A 111 0.93 -0.81 -9.79
CA LEU A 111 2.07 -0.06 -9.27
C LEU A 111 2.69 0.85 -10.32
N VAL A 112 2.88 0.36 -11.54
CA VAL A 112 3.57 1.11 -12.60
C VAL A 112 2.60 2.05 -13.32
N ASN A 113 1.52 1.52 -13.91
CA ASN A 113 0.67 2.31 -14.80
C ASN A 113 -0.32 3.23 -14.08
N HIS A 114 -0.93 2.78 -12.98
CA HIS A 114 -1.93 3.61 -12.27
C HIS A 114 -1.32 4.52 -11.21
N LEU A 115 -0.35 4.02 -10.45
CA LEU A 115 0.22 4.72 -9.30
C LEU A 115 1.58 5.39 -9.59
N HIS A 116 2.19 5.10 -10.73
CA HIS A 116 3.49 5.64 -11.14
C HIS A 116 4.55 5.51 -10.03
N VAL A 117 4.58 4.37 -9.33
CA VAL A 117 5.44 4.17 -8.16
C VAL A 117 6.91 4.37 -8.53
N LYS A 118 7.59 5.23 -7.78
CA LYS A 118 9.04 5.49 -7.92
C LYS A 118 9.83 4.91 -6.75
N PHE A 119 9.18 4.80 -5.59
CA PHE A 119 9.72 4.12 -4.42
C PHE A 119 8.61 3.28 -3.77
N LEU A 120 8.88 2.00 -3.50
CA LEU A 120 7.95 1.08 -2.86
C LEU A 120 8.55 0.58 -1.55
N SER A 121 7.83 0.77 -0.45
CA SER A 121 8.17 0.21 0.85
C SER A 121 7.11 -0.79 1.31
N ILE A 122 7.56 -2.01 1.60
CA ILE A 122 6.70 -3.12 2.03
C ILE A 122 7.25 -3.79 3.29
N GLY A 123 6.36 -4.34 4.11
CA GLY A 123 6.71 -5.13 5.29
C GLY A 123 7.10 -6.57 4.96
N ASP A 124 7.68 -7.28 5.93
CA ASP A 124 8.28 -8.60 5.72
C ASP A 124 7.35 -9.67 5.15
N ASP A 125 6.08 -9.65 5.54
CA ASP A 125 5.06 -10.63 5.15
C ASP A 125 4.14 -10.17 4.01
N PHE A 126 4.55 -9.12 3.28
CA PHE A 126 3.74 -8.61 2.18
C PHE A 126 3.59 -9.67 1.07
N LYS A 127 2.33 -10.02 0.79
CA LYS A 127 1.92 -10.89 -0.30
C LYS A 127 0.83 -10.20 -1.11
N PHE A 128 0.84 -10.45 -2.41
CA PHE A 128 -0.08 -9.81 -3.36
C PHE A 128 -0.42 -10.75 -4.52
N GLY A 129 -1.37 -10.34 -5.34
CA GLY A 129 -1.87 -11.13 -6.46
C GLY A 129 -2.64 -12.38 -6.03
N SER A 130 -3.19 -13.06 -7.04
CA SER A 130 -4.03 -14.24 -6.90
C SER A 130 -3.33 -15.30 -6.05
N LYS A 131 -4.08 -15.88 -5.12
CA LYS A 131 -3.60 -16.93 -4.21
C LYS A 131 -2.31 -16.58 -3.47
N ARG A 132 -2.02 -15.27 -3.27
CA ARG A 132 -0.82 -14.78 -2.59
C ARG A 132 0.49 -15.19 -3.30
N GLN A 133 0.45 -15.39 -4.61
CA GLN A 133 1.62 -15.81 -5.40
C GLN A 133 2.73 -14.75 -5.43
N GLY A 134 2.34 -13.47 -5.35
CA GLY A 134 3.24 -12.31 -5.31
C GLY A 134 4.05 -12.26 -4.03
N ASN A 135 5.35 -11.98 -4.17
CA ASN A 135 6.30 -11.92 -3.06
C ASN A 135 7.39 -10.86 -3.32
N PHE A 136 8.28 -10.67 -2.34
CA PHE A 136 9.36 -9.69 -2.44
C PHE A 136 10.32 -9.93 -3.61
N ALA A 137 10.67 -11.19 -3.92
CA ALA A 137 11.56 -11.51 -5.03
C ALA A 137 10.95 -11.09 -6.37
N MET A 138 9.64 -11.27 -6.54
CA MET A 138 8.91 -10.76 -7.71
C MET A 138 8.96 -9.23 -7.80
N LEU A 139 8.76 -8.53 -6.68
CA LEU A 139 8.89 -7.07 -6.64
C LEU A 139 10.31 -6.62 -6.96
N GLN A 140 11.33 -7.34 -6.50
CA GLN A 140 12.73 -7.00 -6.74
C GLN A 140 13.13 -7.20 -8.22
N ALA A 141 12.61 -8.24 -8.87
CA ALA A 141 12.78 -8.41 -10.32
C ALA A 141 12.05 -7.29 -11.08
N ALA A 142 10.83 -6.96 -10.68
CA ALA A 142 10.05 -5.89 -11.27
C ALA A 142 10.67 -4.50 -11.08
N SER A 143 11.30 -4.24 -9.92
CA SER A 143 11.92 -2.95 -9.61
C SER A 143 13.06 -2.63 -10.58
N LYS A 144 13.82 -3.66 -11.00
CA LYS A 144 14.85 -3.55 -12.04
C LYS A 144 14.24 -3.36 -13.44
N ARG A 145 13.16 -4.08 -13.75
CA ARG A 145 12.48 -4.02 -15.07
C ARG A 145 11.77 -2.69 -15.30
N PHE A 146 11.11 -2.14 -14.28
CA PHE A 146 10.25 -0.95 -14.35
C PHE A 146 10.85 0.28 -13.66
N TRP A 147 12.11 0.21 -13.24
CA TRP A 147 12.90 1.34 -12.74
C TRP A 147 12.28 2.09 -11.55
N PHE A 148 11.86 1.33 -10.53
CA PHE A 148 11.48 1.88 -9.23
C PHE A 148 12.39 1.34 -8.12
N LEU A 149 12.51 2.09 -7.03
CA LEU A 149 13.27 1.68 -5.86
C LEU A 149 12.40 0.82 -4.94
N LEU A 150 12.97 -0.25 -4.38
CA LEU A 150 12.26 -1.17 -3.50
C LEU A 150 12.99 -1.28 -2.16
N LEU A 151 12.25 -1.10 -1.06
CA LEU A 151 12.76 -1.30 0.29
C LEU A 151 11.87 -2.26 1.07
N LYS A 152 12.51 -3.27 1.67
CA LYS A 152 11.88 -4.12 2.68
C LYS A 152 12.10 -3.48 4.05
N ILE A 153 11.03 -3.25 4.81
CA ILE A 153 11.12 -2.78 6.19
C ILE A 153 10.82 -3.94 7.13
N THR A 154 11.79 -4.27 7.96
CA THR A 154 11.60 -5.15 9.10
C THR A 154 11.10 -4.35 10.28
N VAL A 155 9.92 -4.72 10.77
CA VAL A 155 9.36 -4.15 11.99
C VAL A 155 9.86 -5.02 13.14
N VAL A 156 10.80 -4.50 13.92
CA VAL A 156 11.19 -5.12 15.19
C VAL A 156 10.13 -4.74 16.22
N PHE A 157 9.38 -5.72 16.72
CA PHE A 157 8.62 -5.56 17.95
C PHE A 157 9.63 -5.68 19.09
N VAL A 158 9.97 -4.56 19.72
CA VAL A 158 10.68 -4.55 21.01
C VAL A 158 9.63 -4.56 22.11
#